data_AF-T1IHC8-F1
#
_entry.id   AF-T1IHC8-F1
#
_cell.length_a   1.000
_cell.length_b   1.000
_cell.length_c   1.000
_cell.angle_alpha   90.00
_cell.angle_beta   90.00
_cell.angle_gamma   90.00
#
_symmetry.space_group_name_H-M   'P 1'
#
loop_
_entity.id
_entity.type
_entity.pdbx_description
1 polymer ?
#
loop_
_entity_poly.entity_id
_entity_poly.type
_entity_poly.pdbx_seq_one_letter_code
_entity_poly.pdbx_strand_id
1 'polypeptide(L)'
;MPQLTDTALDEVVRKCSQQFPHWGVVMQHGHFKSQGINVPLIRLYEANRRVDPEGLCFRLRKVLKRRVYNVPGPQKLWHLDGNEKLKMWGIYIHGCIDGYSRFPLHIKVSTNKRSTTVLNFFLESIHKYGIPSRVRVDKV
;
A
#
# COMPACT_ATOMS: atom_id res chain seq x y z
N MET A 1 -13.70 32.05 -12.75
CA MET A 1 -13.58 32.09 -11.28
C MET A 1 -12.31 32.84 -10.94
N PRO A 2 -12.32 33.78 -9.99
CA PRO A 2 -11.11 34.51 -9.61
C PRO A 2 -10.04 33.51 -9.15
N GLN A 3 -8.84 33.62 -9.70
CA GLN A 3 -7.72 32.76 -9.33
C GLN A 3 -7.33 33.07 -7.88
N LEU A 4 -7.34 32.06 -7.01
CA LEU A 4 -6.92 32.21 -5.62
C LEU A 4 -5.49 32.75 -5.59
N THR A 5 -5.24 33.84 -4.86
CA THR A 5 -3.88 34.39 -4.76
C THR A 5 -2.96 33.41 -4.06
N ASP A 6 -1.66 33.55 -4.31
CA ASP A 6 -0.65 32.67 -3.72
C ASP A 6 -0.61 32.74 -2.19
N THR A 7 -0.84 33.93 -1.62
CA THR A 7 -0.91 34.13 -0.17
C THR A 7 -2.14 33.46 0.44
N ALA A 8 -3.30 33.58 -0.21
CA ALA A 8 -4.54 32.94 0.25
C ALA A 8 -4.44 31.41 0.18
N LEU A 9 -3.79 30.88 -0.87
CA LEU A 9 -3.54 29.45 -0.99
C LEU A 9 -2.64 28.92 0.14
N ASP A 10 -1.56 29.64 0.45
CA ASP A 10 -0.65 29.27 1.53
C ASP A 10 -1.34 29.21 2.89
N GLU A 11 -2.27 30.14 3.15
CA GLU A 11 -3.02 30.17 4.40
C GLU A 11 -3.98 28.98 4.54
N VAL A 12 -4.68 28.64 3.45
CA VAL A 12 -5.58 27.47 3.40
C VAL A 12 -4.78 26.17 3.57
N VAL A 13 -3.62 26.05 2.90
CA VAL A 13 -2.71 24.91 3.05
C VAL A 13 -2.19 24.80 4.49
N ARG A 14 -1.80 25.92 5.11
CA ARG A 14 -1.32 25.93 6.50
C ARG A 14 -2.39 25.44 7.47
N LYS A 15 -3.63 25.92 7.35
CA LYS A 15 -4.76 25.47 8.16
C LYS A 15 -5.04 23.99 7.97
N CYS A 16 -5.03 23.52 6.72
CA CYS A 16 -5.24 22.11 6.39
C CYS A 16 -4.13 21.21 6.96
N SER A 17 -2.86 21.61 6.88
CA SER A 17 -1.74 20.87 7.43
C SER A 17 -1.74 20.84 8.97
N GLN A 18 -2.22 21.90 9.63
CA GLN A 18 -2.39 21.91 11.09
C GLN A 18 -3.52 20.97 11.54
N GLN A 19 -4.64 20.97 10.82
CA GLN A 19 -5.78 20.09 11.11
C GLN A 19 -5.49 18.63 10.76
N PHE A 20 -4.75 18.38 9.68
CA PHE A 20 -4.46 17.05 9.16
C PHE A 20 -2.94 16.87 8.88
N PRO A 21 -2.11 16.69 9.93
CA PRO A 21 -0.63 16.67 9.81
C PRO A 21 -0.05 15.57 8.91
N HIS A 22 -0.81 14.51 8.64
CA HIS A 22 -0.35 13.36 7.85
C HIS A 22 -0.87 13.36 6.41
N TRP A 23 -1.68 14.35 6.02
CA TRP A 23 -2.22 14.41 4.66
C TRP A 23 -1.14 14.83 3.66
N GLY A 24 -1.09 14.09 2.55
CA GLY A 24 -0.30 14.48 1.38
C GLY A 24 -1.08 15.43 0.46
N VAL A 25 -0.37 16.00 -0.52
CA VAL A 25 -0.92 16.94 -1.51
C VAL A 25 -2.20 16.41 -2.18
N VAL A 26 -2.28 15.11 -2.47
CA VAL A 26 -3.47 14.49 -3.09
C VAL A 26 -4.71 14.55 -2.18
N MET A 27 -4.53 14.29 -0.88
CA MET A 27 -5.63 14.34 0.10
C MET A 27 -6.10 15.78 0.31
N GLN A 28 -5.14 16.72 0.42
CA GLN A 28 -5.44 18.16 0.50
C GLN A 28 -6.20 18.63 -0.75
N HIS A 29 -5.79 18.19 -1.94
CA HIS A 29 -6.45 18.54 -3.20
C HIS A 29 -7.91 18.08 -3.23
N GLY A 30 -8.17 16.83 -2.83
CA GLY A 30 -9.53 16.29 -2.72
C GLY A 30 -10.38 17.05 -1.70
N HIS A 31 -9.80 17.41 -0.56
CA HIS A 31 -10.46 18.21 0.47
C HIS A 31 -10.80 19.62 -0.02
N PHE A 32 -9.88 20.29 -0.71
CA PHE A 32 -10.13 21.61 -1.27
C PHE A 32 -11.21 21.56 -2.34
N LYS A 33 -11.19 20.52 -3.19
CA LYS A 33 -12.24 20.28 -4.18
C LYS A 33 -13.61 20.09 -3.52
N SER A 34 -13.71 19.40 -2.39
CA SER A 34 -14.99 19.23 -1.67
C SER A 34 -15.49 20.52 -1.02
N GLN A 35 -14.61 21.48 -0.75
CA GLN A 35 -14.92 22.83 -0.28
C GLN A 35 -15.16 23.84 -1.43
N GLY A 36 -15.18 23.37 -2.68
CA GLY A 36 -15.35 24.22 -3.87
C GLY A 36 -14.10 25.00 -4.31
N ILE A 37 -12.96 24.76 -3.66
CA ILE A 37 -11.67 25.37 -3.98
C ILE A 37 -10.98 24.54 -5.08
N ASN A 38 -11.11 25.00 -6.32
CA ASN A 38 -10.47 24.36 -7.47
C ASN A 38 -9.10 25.01 -7.74
N VAL A 39 -8.03 24.30 -7.36
CA VAL A 39 -6.65 24.76 -7.56
C VAL A 39 -5.89 23.73 -8.41
N PRO A 40 -5.12 24.17 -9.43
CA PRO A 40 -4.23 23.28 -10.17
C PRO A 40 -3.25 22.59 -9.24
N LEU A 41 -3.02 21.28 -9.44
CA LEU A 41 -2.17 20.48 -8.54
C LEU A 41 -0.75 21.07 -8.41
N ILE A 42 -0.22 21.64 -9.50
CA ILE A 42 1.09 22.31 -9.50
C ILE A 42 1.16 23.47 -8.50
N ARG A 43 0.13 24.31 -8.41
CA ARG A 43 0.09 25.42 -7.45
C ARG A 43 -0.04 24.94 -6.02
N LEU A 44 -0.73 23.83 -5.80
CA LEU A 44 -0.80 23.22 -4.49
C LEU A 44 0.55 22.64 -4.03
N TYR A 45 1.34 22.09 -4.95
CA TYR A 45 2.72 21.68 -4.67
C TYR A 45 3.61 22.88 -4.31
N GLU A 46 3.51 23.97 -5.06
CA GLU A 46 4.26 25.20 -4.78
C GLU A 46 3.88 25.83 -3.43
N ALA A 47 2.59 25.84 -3.10
CA ALA A 47 2.11 26.29 -1.80
C ALA A 47 2.61 25.40 -0.66
N ASN A 48 2.56 24.06 -0.82
CA ASN A 48 3.14 23.15 0.17
C ASN A 48 4.64 23.33 0.34
N ARG A 49 5.38 23.61 -0.75
CA ARG A 49 6.81 23.90 -0.70
C ARG A 49 7.13 25.20 0.06
N ARG A 50 6.26 26.21 -0.04
CA ARG A 50 6.37 27.48 0.71
C ARG A 50 5.96 27.33 2.18
N VAL A 51 4.89 26.60 2.46
CA VAL A 51 4.30 26.47 3.81
C VAL A 51 5.03 25.46 4.68
N ASP A 52 5.47 24.33 4.10
CA ASP A 52 6.06 23.20 4.82
C ASP A 52 7.17 22.53 3.98
N PRO A 53 8.30 23.22 3.75
CA PRO A 53 9.41 22.66 3.00
C PRO A 53 10.00 21.42 3.67
N GLU A 54 10.01 21.37 5.01
CA GLU A 54 10.54 20.24 5.78
C GLU A 54 9.64 19.02 5.67
N GLY A 55 8.34 19.13 5.93
CA GLY A 55 7.41 18.02 5.80
C GLY A 55 7.26 17.54 4.37
N LEU A 56 7.44 18.42 3.36
CA LEU A 56 7.60 17.99 1.97
C LEU A 56 8.87 17.13 1.79
N CYS A 57 10.02 17.59 2.28
CA CYS A 57 11.28 16.82 2.25
C CYS A 57 11.15 15.46 2.95
N PHE A 58 10.54 15.42 4.14
CA PHE A 58 10.32 14.17 4.88
C PHE A 58 9.40 13.20 4.11
N ARG A 59 8.35 13.70 3.45
CA ARG A 59 7.46 12.88 2.62
C ARG A 59 8.17 12.33 1.38
N LEU A 60 9.03 13.13 0.74
CA LEU A 60 9.87 12.68 -0.39
C LEU A 60 10.91 11.64 0.04
N ARG A 61 11.50 11.78 1.23
CA ARG A 61 12.44 10.80 1.80
C ARG A 61 11.78 9.45 2.12
N LYS A 62 10.47 9.42 2.39
CA LYS A 62 9.69 8.21 2.66
C LYS A 62 9.30 7.42 1.40
N VAL A 63 9.68 7.86 0.19
CA VAL A 63 9.50 7.04 -1.00
C VAL A 63 10.28 5.74 -0.80
N LEU A 64 9.55 4.64 -0.59
CA LEU A 64 10.12 3.32 -0.38
C LEU A 64 11.02 2.98 -1.56
N LYS A 65 12.34 2.96 -1.34
CA LYS A 65 13.27 2.37 -2.31
C LYS A 65 12.91 0.89 -2.42
N ARG A 66 12.20 0.52 -3.49
CA ARG A 66 11.91 -0.88 -3.79
C ARG A 66 13.25 -1.60 -3.88
N ARG A 67 13.52 -2.50 -2.93
CA ARG A 67 14.69 -3.37 -3.00
C ARG A 67 14.54 -4.22 -4.26
N VAL A 68 15.64 -4.38 -5.00
CA VAL A 68 15.68 -5.36 -6.10
C VAL A 68 15.40 -6.72 -5.47
N TYR A 69 14.25 -7.27 -5.81
CA TYR A 69 13.83 -8.55 -5.30
C TYR A 69 14.39 -9.63 -6.23
N ASN A 70 15.29 -10.47 -5.71
CA ASN A 70 15.92 -11.55 -6.47
C ASN A 70 15.78 -12.89 -5.73
N VAL A 71 15.40 -13.93 -6.46
CA VAL A 71 15.36 -15.32 -5.98
C VAL A 71 16.14 -16.16 -6.99
N PRO A 72 17.00 -17.11 -6.57
CA PRO A 72 17.87 -17.82 -7.52
C PRO A 72 17.19 -18.70 -8.57
N GLY A 73 15.89 -19.00 -8.43
CA GLY A 73 15.14 -19.81 -9.37
C GLY A 73 13.77 -20.26 -8.84
N PRO A 74 12.95 -20.95 -9.66
CA PRO A 74 11.67 -21.51 -9.24
C PRO A 74 11.84 -22.47 -8.05
N GLN A 75 10.81 -22.58 -7.22
CA GLN A 75 10.77 -23.45 -6.03
C GLN A 75 11.82 -23.14 -4.96
N LYS A 76 12.66 -22.12 -5.12
CA LYS A 76 13.64 -21.74 -4.08
C LYS A 76 13.01 -21.02 -2.90
N LEU A 77 11.95 -20.25 -3.14
CA LEU A 77 11.25 -19.50 -2.11
C LEU A 77 9.78 -19.34 -2.48
N TRP A 78 8.89 -19.88 -1.68
CA TRP A 78 7.46 -19.58 -1.77
C TRP A 78 7.07 -18.52 -0.73
N HIS A 79 6.21 -17.59 -1.11
CA HIS A 79 5.58 -16.65 -0.17
C HIS A 79 4.16 -17.09 0.09
N LEU A 80 3.76 -17.11 1.35
CA LEU A 80 2.37 -17.28 1.75
C LEU A 80 1.91 -16.00 2.42
N ASP A 81 0.73 -15.53 2.03
CA ASP A 81 0.10 -14.35 2.59
C ASP A 81 -1.42 -14.55 2.72
N GLY A 82 -2.00 -13.88 3.71
CA GLY A 82 -3.43 -13.88 3.98
C GLY A 82 -4.03 -12.50 3.78
N ASN A 83 -5.08 -12.40 2.96
CA ASN A 83 -5.82 -11.17 2.79
C ASN A 83 -7.12 -11.19 3.61
N GLU A 84 -7.22 -10.23 4.54
CA GLU A 84 -8.30 -10.12 5.51
C GLU A 84 -9.24 -8.93 5.26
N LYS A 85 -9.16 -8.27 4.09
CA LYS A 85 -10.05 -7.14 3.78
C LYS A 85 -11.54 -7.52 3.88
N LEU A 86 -11.86 -8.80 3.70
CA LEU A 86 -13.21 -9.33 3.76
C LEU A 86 -13.56 -10.08 5.07
N LYS A 87 -12.75 -9.94 6.12
CA LYS A 87 -12.96 -10.66 7.39
C LYS A 87 -14.31 -10.35 8.06
N MET A 88 -14.88 -9.17 7.82
CA MET A 88 -16.19 -8.78 8.37
C MET A 88 -17.34 -9.63 7.82
N TRP A 89 -17.16 -10.23 6.65
CA TRP A 89 -18.10 -11.19 6.05
C TRP A 89 -17.69 -12.65 6.30
N GLY A 90 -16.71 -12.89 7.18
CA GLY A 90 -16.18 -14.21 7.44
C GLY A 90 -15.39 -14.81 6.27
N ILE A 91 -14.87 -13.98 5.35
CA ILE A 91 -14.13 -14.43 4.17
C ILE A 91 -12.64 -14.14 4.35
N TYR A 92 -11.82 -15.20 4.30
CA TYR A 92 -10.37 -15.12 4.37
C TYR A 92 -9.76 -15.67 3.08
N ILE A 93 -8.94 -14.87 2.41
CA ILE A 93 -8.26 -15.28 1.17
C ILE A 93 -6.81 -15.64 1.51
N HIS A 94 -6.37 -16.82 1.09
CA HIS A 94 -5.04 -17.36 1.30
C HIS A 94 -4.34 -17.45 -0.05
N GLY A 95 -3.21 -16.77 -0.18
CA GLY A 95 -2.40 -16.77 -1.39
C GLY A 95 -1.05 -17.43 -1.12
N CYS A 96 -0.60 -18.23 -2.10
CA CYS A 96 0.78 -18.68 -2.15
C CYS A 96 1.35 -18.45 -3.55
N ILE A 97 2.53 -17.83 -3.62
CA ILE A 97 3.21 -17.54 -4.88
C ILE A 97 4.65 -18.04 -4.86
N ASP A 98 5.14 -18.48 -6.03
CA ASP A 98 6.55 -18.73 -6.23
C ASP A 98 7.32 -17.39 -6.34
N GLY A 99 8.37 -17.25 -5.55
CA GLY A 99 9.12 -16.00 -5.42
C GLY A 99 9.89 -15.62 -6.67
N TYR A 100 10.33 -16.58 -7.48
CA TYR A 100 11.09 -16.31 -8.71
C TYR A 100 10.15 -15.97 -9.88
N SER A 101 9.27 -16.90 -10.21
CA SER A 101 8.37 -16.81 -11.36
C SER A 101 7.15 -15.91 -11.14
N ARG A 102 6.83 -15.58 -9.87
CA ARG A 102 5.56 -14.94 -9.47
C ARG A 102 4.32 -15.77 -9.79
N PHE A 103 4.49 -17.06 -10.11
CA PHE A 103 3.40 -17.96 -10.39
C PHE A 103 2.53 -18.19 -9.14
N PRO A 104 1.20 -17.96 -9.21
CA PRO A 104 0.29 -18.29 -8.11
C PRO A 104 0.12 -19.80 -7.96
N LEU A 105 0.67 -20.35 -6.88
CA LEU A 105 0.57 -21.78 -6.56
C LEU A 105 -0.81 -22.14 -6.02
N HIS A 106 -1.41 -21.24 -5.25
CA HIS A 106 -2.83 -21.29 -4.93
C HIS A 106 -3.36 -19.90 -4.56
N ILE A 107 -4.65 -19.70 -4.83
CA ILE A 107 -5.48 -18.64 -4.23
C ILE A 107 -6.74 -19.35 -3.76
N LYS A 108 -6.89 -19.46 -2.44
CA LYS A 108 -8.00 -20.21 -1.82
C LYS A 108 -8.74 -19.35 -0.82
N VAL A 109 -10.01 -19.68 -0.62
CA VAL A 109 -10.89 -18.96 0.31
C VAL A 109 -11.27 -19.91 1.43
N SER A 110 -11.33 -19.40 2.65
CA SER A 110 -11.87 -20.11 3.81
C SER A 110 -12.73 -19.20 4.67
N THR A 111 -13.49 -19.82 5.57
CA THR A 111 -14.31 -19.12 6.58
C THR A 111 -13.59 -18.89 7.90
N ASN A 112 -12.32 -19.29 8.00
CA ASN A 112 -11.53 -19.20 9.23
C ASN A 112 -10.02 -19.09 8.94
N LYS A 113 -9.26 -18.62 9.93
CA LYS A 113 -7.79 -18.44 9.83
C LYS A 113 -7.01 -19.53 10.58
N ARG A 114 -7.55 -20.75 10.73
CA ARG A 114 -6.85 -21.81 11.46
C ARG A 114 -5.58 -22.23 10.72
N SER A 115 -4.51 -22.45 11.46
CA SER A 115 -3.23 -22.93 10.92
C SER A 115 -3.38 -24.25 10.16
N THR A 116 -4.31 -25.12 10.60
CA THR A 116 -4.64 -26.38 9.92
C THR A 116 -5.20 -26.17 8.51
N THR A 117 -6.05 -25.16 8.32
CA THR A 117 -6.59 -24.82 7.00
C THR A 117 -5.49 -24.32 6.07
N VAL A 118 -4.62 -23.43 6.56
CA VAL A 118 -3.47 -22.92 5.80
C VAL A 118 -2.49 -24.04 5.46
N LEU A 119 -2.23 -24.95 6.40
CA LEU A 119 -1.38 -26.12 6.20
C LEU A 119 -1.94 -27.03 5.10
N ASN A 120 -3.25 -27.32 5.12
CA ASN A 120 -3.86 -28.15 4.08
C ASN A 120 -3.71 -27.52 2.68
N PHE A 121 -3.92 -26.21 2.56
CA PHE A 121 -3.71 -25.51 1.29
C PHE A 121 -2.27 -25.59 0.81
N PHE A 122 -1.31 -25.48 1.73
CA PHE A 122 0.11 -25.63 1.43
C PHE A 122 0.47 -27.06 1.00
N LEU A 123 -0.02 -28.08 1.71
CA LEU A 123 0.20 -29.48 1.36
C LEU A 123 -0.35 -29.82 -0.02
N GLU A 124 -1.55 -29.35 -0.35
CA GLU A 124 -2.12 -29.53 -1.70
C GLU A 124 -1.25 -28.89 -2.79
N SER A 125 -0.69 -27.71 -2.55
CA SER A 125 0.24 -27.07 -3.48
C SER A 125 1.55 -27.85 -3.61
N ILE A 126 2.09 -28.39 -2.52
CA ILE A 126 3.27 -29.26 -2.56
C ILE A 126 3.00 -30.50 -3.41
N HIS A 127 1.86 -31.16 -3.20
CA HIS A 127 1.49 -32.35 -3.97
C HIS A 127 1.40 -32.06 -5.47
N LYS A 128 0.96 -30.86 -5.85
CA LYS A 128 0.80 -30.48 -7.26
C LYS A 128 2.06 -29.94 -7.92
N TYR A 129 2.87 -29.16 -7.19
CA TYR A 129 3.97 -28.38 -7.77
C TYR A 129 5.36 -28.73 -7.22
N GLY A 130 5.45 -29.67 -6.28
CA GLY A 130 6.68 -30.05 -5.60
C GLY A 130 6.97 -29.24 -4.33
N ILE A 131 8.04 -29.60 -3.63
CA ILE A 131 8.41 -29.02 -2.33
C ILE A 131 9.32 -27.80 -2.56
N PRO A 132 9.01 -26.62 -1.98
CA PRO A 132 9.93 -25.48 -2.04
C PRO A 132 11.14 -25.68 -1.13
N SER A 133 12.28 -25.12 -1.49
CA SER A 133 13.45 -25.08 -0.61
C SER A 133 13.21 -24.25 0.65
N ARG A 134 12.41 -23.19 0.55
CA ARG A 134 12.09 -22.28 1.66
C ARG A 134 10.68 -21.71 1.53
N VAL A 135 10.10 -21.41 2.68
CA VAL A 135 8.83 -20.70 2.79
C VAL A 135 9.05 -19.40 3.54
N ARG A 136 8.44 -18.32 3.07
CA ARG A 136 8.35 -17.04 3.79
C ARG A 136 6.88 -16.74 4.07
N VAL A 137 6.61 -16.39 5.32
CA VAL A 137 5.32 -15.92 5.81
C VAL A 137 5.61 -14.67 6.62
N ASP A 138 4.79 -13.64 6.48
CA ASP A 138 4.92 -12.45 7.31
C ASP A 138 4.52 -12.79 8.76
N LYS A 139 5.27 -12.23 9.73
CA LYS A 139 4.95 -12.39 11.15
C LYS A 139 3.65 -11.65 11.45
N VAL A 140 2.71 -12.38 12.04
CA VAL A 140 1.51 -11.83 12.68
C VAL A 140 1.86 -11.19 14.01
#